data_AF-A0A1F6Q7I1-F1
#
_entry.id   AF-A0A1F6Q7I1-F1
#
_cell.length_a   1.000
_cell.length_b   1.000
_cell.length_c   1.000
_cell.angle_alpha   90.00
_cell.angle_beta   90.00
_cell.angle_gamma   90.00
#
_symmetry.space_group_name_H-M   'P 1'
#
loop_
_entity.id
_entity.type
_entity.pdbx_description
1 polymer ?
#
loop_
_entity_poly.entity_id
_entity_poly.type
_entity_poly.pdbx_seq_one_letter_code
_entity_poly.pdbx_strand_id
1 'polypeptide(L)'
;MRKGFTLLELLIVVVILGILALIAAPTLLNAADQARNGAVKANISAAASSVTSRFALNGTETATQVATNVAASLNTNNKNPITGTGAAYSTTAGAAEGIVTLVGTDATDSIEIKGYGVGGTELITKVINAPQ
;
A
#
# COMPACT_ATOMS: atom_id res chain seq x y z
N MET A 1 19.06 -17.56 -53.40
CA MET A 1 18.54 -18.64 -52.52
C MET A 1 18.17 -18.00 -51.19
N ARG A 2 16.89 -17.99 -50.79
CA ARG A 2 16.48 -17.47 -49.48
C ARG A 2 16.86 -18.54 -48.45
N LYS A 3 17.80 -18.21 -47.56
CA LYS A 3 18.17 -19.07 -46.43
C LYS A 3 16.97 -19.12 -45.49
N GLY A 4 16.23 -20.22 -45.52
CA GLY A 4 15.11 -20.45 -44.62
C GLY A 4 15.62 -20.65 -43.20
N PHE A 5 14.93 -20.06 -42.22
CA PHE A 5 15.18 -20.29 -40.80
C PHE A 5 14.95 -21.78 -40.49
N THR A 6 15.88 -22.42 -39.79
CA THR A 6 15.73 -23.85 -39.46
C THR A 6 14.75 -24.01 -38.30
N LEU A 7 13.99 -25.11 -38.30
CA LEU A 7 13.11 -25.46 -37.17
C LEU A 7 13.91 -25.67 -35.88
N LEU A 8 15.17 -26.12 -36.00
CA LEU A 8 16.08 -26.30 -34.88
C LEU A 8 16.48 -24.94 -34.25
N GLU A 9 16.75 -23.92 -35.08
CA GLU A 9 17.04 -22.56 -34.60
C GLU A 9 15.86 -21.96 -33.83
N LEU A 10 14.62 -22.21 -34.28
CA LEU A 10 13.45 -21.74 -33.54
C LEU A 10 13.28 -22.51 -32.22
N LEU A 11 13.54 -23.83 -32.25
CA LEU A 11 13.40 -24.70 -31.08
C LEU A 11 14.39 -24.34 -29.96
N ILE A 12 15.66 -24.11 -30.28
CA ILE A 12 16.65 -23.72 -29.26
C ILE A 12 16.32 -22.35 -28.65
N VAL A 13 15.78 -21.42 -29.44
CA VAL A 13 15.40 -20.08 -28.95
C VAL A 13 14.25 -20.17 -27.94
N VAL A 14 13.19 -20.93 -28.22
CA VAL A 14 12.07 -21.07 -27.27
C VAL A 14 12.48 -21.81 -26.00
N VAL A 15 13.40 -22.78 -26.10
CA VAL A 15 13.96 -23.48 -24.93
C VAL A 15 14.76 -22.52 -24.05
N ILE A 16 15.65 -21.71 -24.63
CA ILE A 16 16.43 -20.72 -23.88
C ILE A 16 15.51 -19.67 -23.25
N LEU A 17 14.52 -19.15 -24.00
CA LEU A 17 13.53 -18.20 -23.47
C LEU A 17 12.73 -18.81 -22.31
N GLY A 18 12.40 -20.10 -22.38
CA GLY A 18 11.73 -20.82 -21.29
C GLY A 18 12.56 -20.89 -20.00
N ILE A 19 13.86 -21.18 -20.11
CA ILE A 19 14.78 -21.21 -18.96
C ILE A 19 14.92 -19.83 -18.33
N LEU A 20 15.09 -18.79 -19.16
CA LEU A 20 15.20 -17.40 -18.68
C LEU A 20 13.93 -16.93 -17.97
N ALA A 21 12.75 -17.26 -18.52
CA ALA A 21 11.47 -16.91 -17.90
C ALA A 21 11.30 -17.58 -16.53
N LEU A 22 11.74 -18.84 -16.38
CA LEU A 22 11.63 -19.58 -15.11
C LEU A 22 12.46 -18.95 -13.99
N ILE A 23 13.68 -18.49 -14.31
CA ILE A 23 14.57 -17.84 -13.32
C ILE A 23 14.06 -16.43 -12.97
N ALA A 24 13.54 -15.70 -13.96
CA ALA A 24 13.08 -14.32 -13.78
C ALA A 24 11.71 -14.20 -13.08
N ALA A 25 10.81 -15.17 -13.24
CA ALA A 25 9.47 -15.12 -12.67
C ALA A 25 9.44 -14.93 -11.12
N PRO A 26 10.15 -15.74 -10.29
CA PRO A 26 10.06 -15.59 -8.84
C PRO A 26 10.65 -14.26 -8.34
N THR A 27 11.72 -13.78 -8.96
CA THR A 27 12.36 -12.51 -8.56
C THR A 27 11.47 -11.32 -8.92
N LEU A 28 10.78 -11.37 -10.06
CA LEU A 28 9.82 -10.35 -10.46
C LEU A 28 8.61 -10.28 -9.52
N LEU A 29 8.07 -11.42 -9.09
CA LEU A 29 6.96 -11.47 -8.12
C LEU A 29 7.37 -10.85 -6.79
N ASN A 30 8.54 -11.22 -6.26
CA ASN A 30 9.07 -10.64 -5.02
C ASN A 30 9.33 -9.12 -5.13
N ALA A 31 9.79 -8.65 -6.29
CA ALA A 31 9.99 -7.22 -6.54
C ALA A 31 8.64 -6.47 -6.59
N ALA A 32 7.62 -7.07 -7.20
CA ALA A 32 6.27 -6.51 -7.22
C ALA A 32 5.68 -6.39 -5.80
N ASP A 33 5.83 -7.43 -4.97
CA ASP A 33 5.33 -7.41 -3.59
C ASP A 33 6.08 -6.40 -2.71
N GLN A 34 7.39 -6.25 -2.90
CA GLN A 34 8.16 -5.18 -2.24
C GLN A 34 7.71 -3.79 -2.68
N ALA A 35 7.44 -3.58 -3.97
CA ALA A 35 6.94 -2.31 -4.49
C ALA A 35 5.55 -1.98 -3.90
N ARG A 36 4.66 -2.97 -3.84
CA ARG A 36 3.33 -2.82 -3.22
C ARG A 36 3.43 -2.48 -1.73
N ASN A 37 4.26 -3.20 -0.97
CA ASN A 37 4.53 -2.89 0.44
C ASN A 37 5.14 -1.49 0.61
N GLY A 38 6.00 -1.07 -0.32
CA GLY A 38 6.55 0.29 -0.38
C GLY A 38 5.45 1.35 -0.57
N ALA A 39 4.47 1.09 -1.43
CA ALA A 39 3.32 1.97 -1.62
C ALA A 39 2.45 2.07 -0.36
N VAL A 40 2.24 0.97 0.38
CA VAL A 40 1.54 1.01 1.68
C VAL A 40 2.31 1.88 2.68
N LYS A 41 3.65 1.74 2.77
CA LYS A 41 4.48 2.60 3.64
C LYS A 41 4.40 4.08 3.26
N ALA A 42 4.33 4.39 1.97
CA ALA A 42 4.12 5.75 1.49
C ALA A 42 2.74 6.29 1.92
N ASN A 43 1.69 5.48 1.80
CA ASN A 43 0.34 5.82 2.26
C ASN A 43 0.29 6.08 3.78
N ILE A 44 1.00 5.29 4.60
CA ILE A 44 1.12 5.54 6.05
C ILE A 44 1.73 6.92 6.32
N SER A 45 2.78 7.29 5.58
CA SER A 45 3.45 8.58 5.72
C SER A 45 2.55 9.74 5.30
N ALA A 46 1.80 9.57 4.21
CA ALA A 46 0.79 10.53 3.76
C ALA A 46 -0.33 10.72 4.80
N ALA A 47 -0.88 9.62 5.32
CA ALA A 47 -1.87 9.63 6.40
C ALA A 47 -1.36 10.37 7.64
N ALA A 48 -0.14 10.07 8.07
CA ALA A 48 0.46 10.72 9.22
C ALA A 48 0.58 12.24 9.04
N SER A 49 1.09 12.68 7.89
CA SER A 49 1.20 14.12 7.58
C SER A 49 -0.16 14.80 7.50
N SER A 50 -1.16 14.15 6.89
CA SER A 50 -2.53 14.69 6.82
C SER A 50 -3.19 14.78 8.19
N VAL A 51 -3.00 13.78 9.06
CA VAL A 51 -3.50 13.81 10.44
C VAL A 51 -2.87 14.96 11.22
N THR A 52 -1.54 15.07 11.21
CA THR A 52 -0.83 16.17 11.90
C THR A 52 -1.25 17.53 11.39
N SER A 53 -1.36 17.70 10.07
CA SER A 53 -1.83 18.96 9.48
C SER A 53 -3.27 19.27 9.89
N ARG A 54 -4.13 18.26 9.99
CA ARG A 54 -5.55 18.49 10.31
C ARG A 54 -5.75 18.85 11.77
N PHE A 55 -5.03 18.19 12.69
CA PHE A 55 -5.00 18.60 14.09
C PHE A 55 -4.52 20.05 14.27
N ALA A 56 -3.51 20.47 13.51
CA ALA A 56 -3.01 21.85 13.58
C ALA A 56 -3.99 22.90 13.02
N LEU A 57 -4.82 22.54 12.03
CA LEU A 57 -5.74 23.46 11.36
C LEU A 57 -7.15 23.49 11.97
N ASN A 58 -7.61 22.37 12.54
CA ASN A 58 -8.96 22.20 13.07
C ASN A 58 -8.92 21.69 14.51
N GLY A 59 -8.59 22.56 15.46
CA GLY A 59 -8.48 22.21 16.88
C GLY A 59 -9.80 21.90 17.60
N THR A 60 -10.91 21.79 16.88
CA THR A 60 -12.24 21.45 17.43
C THR A 60 -12.72 20.06 17.02
N GLU A 61 -12.06 19.41 16.05
CA GLU A 61 -12.38 18.04 15.66
C GLU A 61 -11.80 17.06 16.69
N THR A 62 -12.61 16.09 17.10
CA THR A 62 -12.17 14.93 17.89
C THR A 62 -11.24 14.02 17.07
N ALA A 63 -10.38 13.23 17.73
CA ALA A 63 -9.52 12.26 17.06
C ALA A 63 -10.28 11.33 16.08
N THR A 64 -11.49 10.88 16.43
CA THR A 64 -12.34 10.06 15.56
C THR A 64 -12.81 10.81 14.31
N GLN A 65 -13.17 12.09 14.45
CA GLN A 65 -13.56 12.95 13.33
C GLN A 65 -12.38 13.22 12.39
N VAL A 66 -11.21 13.52 12.95
CA VAL A 66 -9.98 13.72 12.17
C VAL A 66 -9.65 12.45 11.38
N ALA A 67 -9.66 11.28 12.02
CA ALA A 67 -9.40 10.00 11.35
C ALA A 67 -10.37 9.75 10.19
N THR A 68 -11.67 9.98 10.41
CA THR A 68 -12.72 9.82 9.39
C THR A 68 -12.51 10.76 8.20
N ASN A 69 -12.28 12.03 8.48
CA ASN A 69 -12.18 13.02 7.43
C ASN A 69 -10.86 12.91 6.63
N VAL A 70 -9.76 12.54 7.30
CA VAL A 70 -8.49 12.24 6.60
C VAL A 70 -8.64 11.00 5.73
N ALA A 71 -9.19 9.90 6.25
CA ALA A 71 -9.40 8.68 5.48
C ALA A 71 -10.29 8.93 4.25
N ALA A 72 -11.40 9.65 4.43
CA ALA A 72 -12.30 10.02 3.33
C ALA A 72 -11.60 10.88 2.28
N SER A 73 -10.85 11.91 2.70
CA SER A 73 -10.13 12.80 1.79
C SER A 73 -9.07 12.05 0.99
N LEU A 74 -8.25 11.21 1.64
CA LEU A 74 -7.18 10.48 0.95
C LEU A 74 -7.74 9.40 0.01
N ASN A 75 -8.86 8.76 0.34
CA ASN A 75 -9.49 7.75 -0.52
C ASN A 75 -10.09 8.29 -1.83
N THR A 76 -10.23 9.61 -1.98
CA THR A 76 -10.72 10.21 -3.23
C THR A 76 -9.80 9.89 -4.42
N ASN A 77 -8.48 9.91 -4.18
CA ASN A 77 -7.47 9.75 -5.23
C ASN A 77 -6.58 8.52 -5.03
N ASN A 78 -6.74 7.79 -3.94
CA ASN A 78 -5.92 6.62 -3.62
C ASN A 78 -6.75 5.34 -3.61
N LYS A 79 -6.22 4.31 -4.27
CA LYS A 79 -6.74 2.94 -4.24
C LYS A 79 -5.79 2.04 -3.47
N ASN A 80 -6.31 0.92 -2.99
CA ASN A 80 -5.48 -0.11 -2.37
C ASN A 80 -4.35 -0.50 -3.34
N PRO A 81 -3.07 -0.33 -2.97
CA PRO A 81 -1.94 -0.55 -3.86
C PRO A 81 -1.67 -2.04 -4.15
N ILE A 82 -2.26 -2.96 -3.37
CA ILE A 82 -2.08 -4.40 -3.56
C ILE A 82 -3.16 -4.98 -4.48
N THR A 83 -4.43 -4.70 -4.17
CA THR A 83 -5.56 -5.21 -4.98
C THR A 83 -5.87 -4.33 -6.19
N GLY A 84 -5.34 -3.11 -6.24
CA GLY A 84 -5.61 -2.11 -7.27
C GLY A 84 -7.05 -1.56 -7.25
N THR A 85 -7.86 -1.95 -6.27
CA THR A 85 -9.29 -1.65 -6.20
C THR A 85 -9.73 -1.33 -4.77
N GLY A 86 -10.84 -0.60 -4.61
CA GLY A 86 -11.33 -0.21 -3.28
C GLY A 86 -10.50 0.88 -2.60
N ALA A 87 -10.83 1.15 -1.33
CA ALA A 87 -10.20 2.17 -0.51
C ALA A 87 -8.77 1.76 -0.09
N ALA A 88 -7.85 2.72 -0.01
CA ALA A 88 -6.53 2.53 0.58
C ALA A 88 -6.50 2.78 2.09
N TYR A 89 -7.49 3.53 2.60
CA TYR A 89 -7.56 3.97 3.99
C TYR A 89 -8.88 3.50 4.62
N SER A 90 -8.85 3.09 5.89
CA SER A 90 -10.02 2.65 6.66
C SER A 90 -9.99 3.27 8.05
N THR A 91 -11.15 3.57 8.65
CA THR A 91 -11.23 3.95 10.07
C THR A 91 -11.53 2.79 10.99
N THR A 92 -11.80 1.62 10.44
CA THR A 92 -12.07 0.40 11.21
C THR A 92 -10.76 -0.36 11.40
N ALA A 93 -10.49 -0.78 12.63
CA ALA A 93 -9.38 -1.68 12.92
C ALA A 93 -9.54 -2.99 12.13
N GLY A 94 -8.47 -3.46 11.47
CA GLY A 94 -8.49 -4.70 10.71
C GLY A 94 -7.24 -4.85 9.84
N ALA A 95 -6.81 -6.09 9.65
CA ALA A 95 -5.55 -6.42 8.97
C ALA A 95 -5.73 -6.75 7.48
N ALA A 96 -6.62 -6.03 6.79
CA ALA A 96 -6.84 -6.25 5.37
C ALA A 96 -5.62 -5.78 4.56
N GLU A 97 -5.12 -6.64 3.68
CA GLU A 97 -3.97 -6.38 2.83
C GLU A 97 -4.11 -5.07 2.05
N GLY A 98 -3.09 -4.22 2.12
CA GLY A 98 -2.99 -2.96 1.37
C GLY A 98 -3.77 -1.81 1.99
N ILE A 99 -4.40 -2.02 3.15
CA ILE A 99 -5.14 -0.99 3.87
C ILE A 99 -4.23 -0.31 4.90
N VAL A 100 -4.39 1.01 5.00
CA VAL A 100 -3.91 1.81 6.13
C VAL A 100 -5.10 2.14 7.02
N THR A 101 -5.10 1.66 8.26
CA THR A 101 -6.16 1.98 9.23
C THR A 101 -5.79 3.22 10.03
N LEU A 102 -6.73 4.14 10.19
CA LEU A 102 -6.64 5.32 11.05
C LEU A 102 -7.71 5.19 12.13
N VAL A 103 -7.32 4.82 13.35
CA VAL A 103 -8.26 4.61 14.46
C VAL A 103 -8.06 5.75 15.47
N GLY A 104 -9.02 6.66 15.52
CA GLY A 104 -9.06 7.73 16.52
C GLY A 104 -9.57 7.21 17.87
N THR A 105 -8.97 7.71 18.95
CA THR A 105 -9.40 7.49 20.33
C THR A 105 -9.57 8.83 21.01
N ASP A 106 -10.82 9.24 21.23
CA ASP A 106 -11.13 10.59 21.72
C ASP A 106 -10.75 10.79 23.19
N ALA A 107 -10.74 9.72 24.00
CA ALA A 107 -10.36 9.77 25.41
C ALA A 107 -8.88 10.17 25.61
N THR A 108 -8.02 9.86 24.66
CA THR A 108 -6.58 10.14 24.68
C THR A 108 -6.17 11.15 23.61
N ASP A 109 -7.15 11.69 22.87
CA ASP A 109 -6.99 12.54 21.70
C ASP A 109 -5.84 12.10 20.77
N SER A 110 -5.88 10.82 20.42
CA SER A 110 -4.81 10.15 19.67
C SER A 110 -5.36 9.36 18.50
N ILE A 111 -4.59 9.29 17.41
CA ILE A 111 -4.89 8.47 16.23
C ILE A 111 -3.78 7.43 16.07
N GLU A 112 -4.18 6.17 16.06
CA GLU A 112 -3.32 5.05 15.69
C GLU A 112 -3.43 4.80 14.17
N ILE A 113 -2.29 4.86 13.50
CA ILE A 113 -2.14 4.57 12.08
C ILE A 113 -1.39 3.24 11.94
N LYS A 114 -2.04 2.24 11.34
CA LYS A 114 -1.40 0.96 11.00
C LYS A 114 -1.48 0.72 9.51
N GLY A 115 -0.43 0.21 8.89
CA GLY A 115 -0.48 -0.21 7.49
C GLY A 115 -0.23 -1.71 7.35
N TYR A 116 -1.03 -2.35 6.51
CA TYR A 116 -0.96 -3.79 6.27
C TYR A 116 -0.47 -4.06 4.85
N GLY A 117 0.62 -4.80 4.75
CA GLY A 117 1.25 -5.20 3.50
C GLY A 117 0.67 -6.49 2.95
N VAL A 118 1.45 -7.11 2.06
CA VAL A 118 1.06 -8.34 1.37
C VAL A 118 0.66 -9.44 2.37
N GLY A 119 -0.46 -10.10 2.12
CA GLY A 119 -1.08 -11.10 3.00
C GLY A 119 -1.68 -10.55 4.31
N GLY A 120 -1.85 -9.23 4.45
CA GLY A 120 -2.40 -8.61 5.66
C GLY A 120 -1.38 -8.44 6.80
N THR A 121 -0.10 -8.59 6.50
CA THR A 121 0.98 -8.46 7.49
C THR A 121 1.13 -7.01 7.93
N GLU A 122 1.10 -6.72 9.23
CA GLU A 122 1.37 -5.37 9.73
C GLU A 122 2.80 -4.95 9.35
N LEU A 123 2.93 -3.80 8.70
CA LEU A 123 4.22 -3.25 8.27
C LEU A 123 4.77 -2.24 9.28
N ILE A 124 3.94 -1.26 9.65
CA ILE A 124 4.30 -0.14 10.52
C ILE A 124 3.06 0.29 11.30
N THR A 125 3.26 0.58 12.58
CA THR A 125 2.30 1.26 13.46
C THR A 125 2.86 2.61 13.89
N LYS A 126 2.05 3.66 13.84
CA LYS A 126 2.38 5.02 14.29
C LYS A 126 1.22 5.62 15.06
N VAL A 127 1.47 6.16 16.24
CA VAL A 127 0.47 6.90 17.02
C VAL A 127 0.77 8.39 16.94
N ILE A 128 -0.26 9.20 16.71
CA ILE A 128 -0.17 10.67 16.67
C ILE A 128 -1.14 11.22 17.70
N ASN A 129 -0.66 12.10 18.56
CA ASN A 129 -1.47 12.77 19.57
C ASN A 129 -1.78 14.19 19.09
N ALA A 130 -2.94 14.71 19.46
CA ALA A 130 -3.28 16.10 19.21
C ALA A 130 -2.31 17.06 19.93
N PRO A 131 -2.05 18.24 19.35
CA PRO A 131 -1.27 19.29 20.02
C PRO A 131 -2.01 19.76 21.27
N GLN A 132 -1.28 19.86 22.39
CA GLN A 132 -1.77 20.42 23.66
C GLN A 132 -1.96 21.94 23.55
#